data_AF-A0A0N4Y9A0-F1
#
_entry.id   AF-A0A0N4Y9A0-F1
#
_cell.length_a   1.000
_cell.length_b   1.000
_cell.length_c   1.000
_cell.angle_alpha   90.00
_cell.angle_beta   90.00
_cell.angle_gamma   90.00
#
_symmetry.space_group_name_H-M   'P 1'
#
loop_
_entity.id
_entity.type
_entity.pdbx_description
1 polymer ?
#
loop_
_entity_poly.entity_id
_entity_poly.type
_entity_poly.pdbx_seq_one_letter_code
_entity_poly.pdbx_strand_id
1 'polypeptide(L)'
;MSDEDVCQSVVKFRVVSVTLLTFGLFCYVRLWTWNSIPHDQVAPQKYVGFSLSWGRMGNQLFHLITGYGIARSLGRVHYIPYSTLLAHVNRYLIEFDRIFPELRKSYIIMPDYLDDVRQLLRFSSAITKEGDYQLRALDVPLNSTLCIHIRRGDFVDMKVDTNVNETIRAVNDISGRMGTSRFMIFGDDQEFMRNLSHLIISSQNISEDAVLISNFSEAMDLYLSSRLCNSFLITAATSTFGWWLAFFIEDQNAVYYLLDNRTHDDKIPSKELFL
;
A
#
# COMPACT_ATOMS: atom_id res chain seq x y z
N MET A 1 -12.98 58.29 -54.04
CA MET A 1 -12.57 57.42 -52.93
C MET A 1 -11.48 58.19 -52.22
N SER A 2 -11.76 58.71 -51.02
CA SER A 2 -10.86 59.63 -50.30
C SER A 2 -9.70 58.86 -49.67
N ASP A 3 -8.57 59.53 -49.42
CA ASP A 3 -7.36 58.93 -48.84
C ASP A 3 -7.59 58.26 -47.46
N GLU A 4 -8.66 58.63 -46.74
CA GLU A 4 -9.07 57.98 -45.48
C GLU A 4 -9.61 56.55 -45.69
N ASP A 5 -10.30 56.27 -46.80
CA ASP A 5 -10.85 54.94 -47.09
C ASP A 5 -9.75 53.93 -47.43
N VAL A 6 -8.68 54.39 -48.09
CA VAL A 6 -7.52 53.57 -48.43
C VAL A 6 -6.76 53.18 -47.16
N CYS A 7 -6.58 54.11 -46.21
CA CYS A 7 -5.88 53.85 -44.96
C CYS A 7 -6.65 52.88 -44.05
N GLN A 8 -7.98 53.03 -43.93
CA GLN A 8 -8.80 52.07 -43.17
C GLN A 8 -8.82 50.67 -43.81
N SER A 9 -8.84 50.59 -45.15
CA SER A 9 -8.80 49.31 -45.86
C SER A 9 -7.46 48.60 -45.69
N VAL A 10 -6.34 49.32 -45.77
CA VAL A 10 -4.99 48.78 -45.55
C VAL A 10 -4.78 48.33 -44.09
N VAL A 11 -5.28 49.08 -43.11
CA VAL A 11 -5.22 48.70 -41.69
C VAL A 11 -6.07 47.46 -41.41
N LYS A 12 -7.32 47.40 -41.92
CA LYS A 12 -8.17 46.21 -41.80
C LYS A 12 -7.53 44.98 -42.45
N PHE A 13 -6.93 45.14 -43.63
CA PHE A 13 -6.26 44.05 -44.34
C PHE A 13 -5.03 43.53 -43.58
N ARG A 14 -4.24 44.44 -42.96
CA ARG A 14 -3.10 44.07 -42.11
C ARG A 14 -3.52 43.36 -40.82
N VAL A 15 -4.59 43.81 -40.15
CA VAL A 15 -5.09 43.16 -38.92
C VAL A 15 -5.63 41.75 -39.22
N VAL A 16 -6.40 41.59 -40.30
CA VAL A 16 -6.90 40.28 -40.74
C VAL A 16 -5.74 39.34 -41.11
N SER A 17 -4.72 39.85 -41.81
CA SER A 17 -3.55 39.07 -42.19
C SER A 17 -2.73 38.61 -40.97
N VAL A 18 -2.54 39.48 -39.98
CA VAL A 18 -1.84 39.12 -38.74
C VAL A 18 -2.64 38.11 -37.91
N THR A 19 -3.96 38.22 -37.88
CA THR A 19 -4.82 37.28 -37.13
C THR A 19 -4.87 35.90 -37.80
N LEU A 20 -4.88 35.85 -39.13
CA LEU A 20 -4.78 34.58 -39.87
C LEU A 20 -3.41 33.92 -39.72
N LEU A 21 -2.33 34.71 -39.69
CA LEU A 21 -0.97 34.21 -39.43
C LEU A 21 -0.81 33.68 -38.00
N THR A 22 -1.35 34.36 -36.98
CA THR A 22 -1.28 33.87 -35.60
C THR A 22 -2.16 32.65 -35.39
N PHE A 23 -3.34 32.59 -36.01
CA PHE A 23 -4.19 31.39 -35.96
C PHE A 23 -3.55 30.22 -36.70
N GLY A 24 -2.96 30.45 -37.87
CA GLY A 24 -2.19 29.46 -38.61
C GLY A 24 -0.99 28.94 -37.83
N LEU A 25 -0.25 29.82 -37.14
CA LEU A 25 0.85 29.42 -36.26
C LEU A 25 0.35 28.64 -35.04
N PHE A 26 -0.79 29.02 -34.46
CA PHE A 26 -1.37 28.31 -33.32
C PHE A 26 -1.88 26.92 -33.71
N CYS A 27 -2.52 26.79 -34.88
CA CYS A 27 -2.91 25.52 -35.47
C CYS A 27 -1.69 24.67 -35.82
N TYR A 28 -0.65 25.27 -36.40
CA TYR A 28 0.59 24.56 -36.72
C TYR A 28 1.31 24.09 -35.46
N VAL A 29 1.42 24.92 -34.42
CA VAL A 29 2.01 24.54 -33.13
C VAL A 29 1.16 23.47 -32.45
N ARG A 30 -0.18 23.54 -32.50
CA ARG A 30 -1.05 22.47 -31.96
C ARG A 30 -0.96 21.16 -32.74
N LEU A 31 -0.91 21.22 -34.07
CA LEU A 31 -0.75 20.03 -34.92
C LEU A 31 0.65 19.44 -34.74
N TRP A 32 1.66 20.29 -34.58
CA TRP A 32 3.03 19.88 -34.30
C TRP A 32 3.15 19.29 -32.90
N THR A 33 2.57 19.88 -31.85
CA THR A 33 2.58 19.27 -30.51
C THR A 33 1.75 17.98 -30.45
N TRP A 34 0.61 17.91 -31.15
CA TRP A 34 -0.19 16.69 -31.25
C TRP A 34 0.55 15.57 -32.00
N ASN A 35 1.28 15.90 -33.07
CA ASN A 35 2.02 14.91 -33.86
C ASN A 35 3.46 14.65 -33.35
N SER A 36 3.97 15.47 -32.43
CA SER A 36 5.30 15.30 -31.80
C SER A 36 5.21 14.63 -30.43
N ILE A 37 4.01 14.32 -29.93
CA ILE A 37 3.84 13.35 -28.86
C ILE A 37 3.94 11.96 -29.51
N PRO A 38 4.94 11.14 -29.14
CA PRO A 38 5.00 9.77 -29.62
C PRO A 38 3.72 9.05 -29.19
N HIS A 39 2.85 8.76 -30.15
CA HIS A 39 1.66 7.94 -29.95
C HIS A 39 1.99 6.44 -29.90
N ASP A 40 3.21 6.08 -29.47
CA ASP A 40 3.52 4.73 -28.99
C ASP A 40 3.00 4.57 -27.56
N GLN A 41 1.68 4.74 -27.39
CA GLN A 41 1.01 4.08 -26.28
C GLN A 41 0.83 2.62 -26.69
N VAL A 42 1.87 1.81 -26.48
CA VAL A 42 1.67 0.38 -26.23
C VAL A 42 0.63 0.35 -25.10
N ALA A 43 -0.58 -0.16 -25.39
CA ALA A 43 -1.62 -0.28 -24.39
C ALA A 43 -1.00 -0.93 -23.13
N PRO A 44 -1.21 -0.36 -21.92
CA PRO A 44 -0.54 -0.86 -20.73
C PRO A 44 -0.84 -2.35 -20.60
N GLN A 45 0.23 -3.16 -20.62
CA GLN A 45 0.13 -4.61 -20.59
C GLN A 45 -0.55 -5.00 -19.27
N LYS A 46 -1.72 -5.64 -19.37
CA LYS A 46 -2.50 -6.05 -18.20
C LYS A 46 -2.07 -7.45 -17.79
N TYR A 47 -1.90 -7.65 -16.49
CA TYR A 47 -1.40 -8.91 -15.94
C TYR A 47 -2.48 -9.63 -15.12
N VAL A 48 -2.30 -10.93 -14.93
CA VAL A 48 -3.01 -11.76 -13.94
C VAL A 48 -2.00 -12.71 -13.30
N GLY A 49 -2.05 -12.84 -11.99
CA GLY A 49 -1.16 -13.71 -11.24
C GLY A 49 -1.90 -14.30 -10.06
N PHE A 50 -1.38 -15.41 -9.58
CA PHE A 50 -1.96 -16.18 -8.50
C PHE A 50 -0.89 -16.38 -7.43
N SER A 51 -1.32 -16.48 -6.17
CA SER A 51 -0.42 -16.76 -5.06
C SER A 51 0.25 -18.12 -5.23
N LEU A 52 1.56 -18.17 -5.00
CA LEU A 52 2.29 -19.43 -5.02
C LEU A 52 1.87 -20.33 -3.86
N SER A 53 2.01 -21.64 -4.04
CA SER A 53 1.68 -22.63 -3.02
C SER A 53 2.85 -23.56 -2.71
N TRP A 54 2.85 -24.13 -1.51
CA TRP A 54 3.78 -25.19 -1.10
C TRP A 54 3.51 -26.56 -1.77
N GLY A 55 2.54 -26.63 -2.68
CA GLY A 55 2.20 -27.85 -3.40
C GLY A 55 3.37 -28.45 -4.19
N ARG A 56 3.25 -29.73 -4.56
CA ARG A 56 4.27 -30.44 -5.36
C ARG A 56 4.04 -30.22 -6.86
N MET A 57 4.79 -30.92 -7.71
CA MET A 57 4.75 -30.80 -9.18
C MET A 57 3.34 -30.69 -9.76
N GLY A 58 2.40 -31.56 -9.36
CA GLY A 58 1.02 -31.53 -9.88
C GLY A 58 0.29 -30.21 -9.60
N ASN A 59 0.43 -29.67 -8.38
CA ASN A 59 -0.16 -28.39 -8.02
C ASN A 59 0.49 -27.23 -8.80
N GLN A 60 1.81 -27.25 -8.96
CA GLN A 60 2.50 -26.20 -9.71
C GLN A 60 2.11 -26.22 -11.18
N LEU A 61 2.01 -27.40 -11.80
CA LEU A 61 1.59 -27.53 -13.18
C LEU A 61 0.13 -27.08 -13.36
N PHE A 62 -0.77 -27.50 -12.46
CA PHE A 62 -2.16 -27.04 -12.46
C PHE A 62 -2.22 -25.51 -12.38
N HIS A 63 -1.45 -24.90 -11.47
CA HIS A 63 -1.36 -23.46 -11.31
C HIS A 63 -0.92 -22.74 -12.59
N LEU A 64 0.12 -23.24 -13.26
CA LEU A 64 0.62 -22.66 -14.50
C LEU A 64 -0.40 -22.73 -15.65
N ILE A 65 -1.05 -23.88 -15.82
CA ILE A 65 -2.02 -24.10 -16.89
C ILE A 65 -3.31 -23.31 -16.65
N THR A 66 -3.83 -23.32 -15.42
CA THR A 66 -4.98 -22.51 -15.04
C THR A 66 -4.68 -21.03 -15.22
N GLY A 67 -3.49 -20.58 -14.79
CA GLY A 67 -3.10 -19.19 -14.95
C GLY A 67 -2.94 -18.76 -16.40
N TYR A 68 -2.37 -19.62 -17.25
CA TYR A 68 -2.34 -19.40 -18.70
C TYR A 68 -3.75 -19.31 -19.30
N GLY A 69 -4.65 -20.23 -18.94
CA GLY A 69 -6.02 -20.24 -19.44
C GLY A 69 -6.78 -18.96 -19.11
N ILE A 70 -6.73 -18.54 -17.84
CA ILE A 70 -7.40 -17.32 -17.37
C ILE A 70 -6.77 -16.07 -18.01
N ALA A 71 -5.44 -15.98 -18.06
CA ALA A 71 -4.74 -14.87 -18.69
C ALA A 71 -5.17 -14.69 -20.15
N ARG A 72 -5.21 -15.80 -20.90
CA ARG A 72 -5.65 -15.79 -22.30
C ARG A 72 -7.11 -15.37 -22.45
N SER A 73 -8.00 -15.88 -21.60
CA SER A 73 -9.43 -15.50 -21.63
C SER A 73 -9.66 -14.02 -21.32
N LEU A 74 -8.80 -13.40 -20.52
CA LEU A 74 -8.90 -11.99 -20.14
C LEU A 74 -8.11 -11.03 -21.05
N GLY A 75 -7.38 -11.54 -22.04
CA GLY A 75 -6.46 -10.73 -22.85
C GLY A 75 -5.30 -10.14 -22.04
N ARG A 76 -4.79 -10.91 -21.08
CA ARG A 76 -3.75 -10.51 -20.12
C ARG A 76 -2.52 -11.41 -20.22
N VAL A 77 -1.42 -10.98 -19.61
CA VAL A 77 -0.21 -11.78 -19.43
C VAL A 77 -0.24 -12.48 -18.07
N HIS A 78 -0.02 -13.78 -18.06
CA HIS A 78 0.16 -14.52 -16.81
C HIS A 78 1.50 -14.14 -16.18
N TYR A 79 1.49 -13.71 -14.92
CA TYR A 79 2.71 -13.46 -14.16
C TYR A 79 2.79 -14.36 -12.93
N ILE A 80 4.01 -14.78 -12.62
CA ILE A 80 4.37 -15.48 -11.40
C ILE A 80 4.99 -14.43 -10.46
N PRO A 81 4.39 -14.14 -9.29
CA PRO A 81 4.96 -13.18 -8.36
C PRO A 81 6.27 -13.71 -7.79
N TYR A 82 7.27 -12.84 -7.71
CA TYR A 82 8.40 -13.09 -6.83
C TYR A 82 7.88 -13.12 -5.40
N SER A 83 8.26 -14.14 -4.65
CA SER A 83 7.87 -14.32 -3.26
C SER A 83 8.87 -15.25 -2.59
N THR A 84 8.84 -15.35 -1.26
CA THR A 84 9.67 -16.32 -0.51
C THR A 84 9.44 -17.76 -0.98
N LEU A 85 8.24 -18.06 -1.50
CA LEU A 85 7.88 -19.36 -2.07
C LEU A 85 8.45 -19.59 -3.47
N LEU A 86 8.95 -18.55 -4.14
CA LEU A 86 9.52 -18.70 -5.47
C LEU A 86 10.68 -19.67 -5.45
N ALA A 87 11.51 -19.73 -4.40
CA ALA A 87 12.59 -20.72 -4.31
C ALA A 87 12.07 -22.17 -4.38
N HIS A 88 10.98 -22.47 -3.67
CA HIS A 88 10.32 -23.78 -3.72
C HIS A 88 9.68 -24.07 -5.08
N VAL A 89 9.02 -23.07 -5.68
CA VAL A 89 8.34 -23.22 -6.98
C VAL A 89 9.35 -23.30 -8.12
N ASN A 90 10.46 -22.57 -8.06
CA ASN A 90 11.46 -22.45 -9.10
C ASN A 90 12.11 -23.78 -9.45
N ARG A 91 12.27 -24.70 -8.49
CA ARG A 91 12.75 -26.06 -8.78
C ARG A 91 11.85 -26.80 -9.76
N TYR A 92 10.53 -26.61 -9.65
CA TYR A 92 9.54 -27.19 -10.56
C TYR A 92 9.48 -26.42 -11.88
N LEU A 93 9.64 -25.09 -11.86
CA LEU A 93 9.72 -24.31 -13.10
C LEU A 93 10.91 -24.76 -13.96
N ILE A 94 12.07 -25.00 -13.35
CA ILE A 94 13.26 -25.56 -14.04
C ILE A 94 12.95 -26.94 -14.64
N GLU A 95 12.24 -27.79 -13.89
CA GLU A 95 11.84 -29.11 -14.36
C GLU A 95 10.83 -29.02 -15.52
N PHE A 96 9.84 -28.12 -15.44
CA PHE A 96 8.89 -27.88 -16.52
C PHE A 96 9.54 -27.25 -17.75
N ASP A 97 10.55 -26.42 -17.61
CA ASP A 97 11.27 -25.86 -18.76
C ASP A 97 11.94 -26.98 -19.58
N ARG A 98 12.39 -28.04 -18.90
CA ARG A 98 12.94 -29.24 -19.55
C ARG A 98 11.86 -30.12 -20.18
N ILE A 99 10.72 -30.30 -19.51
CA ILE A 99 9.66 -31.22 -19.96
C ILE A 99 8.72 -30.56 -20.99
N PHE A 100 8.39 -29.29 -20.79
CA PHE A 100 7.41 -28.48 -21.51
C PHE A 100 7.98 -27.10 -21.87
N PRO A 101 8.95 -27.01 -22.79
CA PRO A 101 9.66 -25.75 -23.08
C PRO A 101 8.75 -24.62 -23.59
N GLU A 102 7.63 -24.95 -24.23
CA GLU A 102 6.65 -23.94 -24.67
C GLU A 102 5.90 -23.31 -23.49
N LEU A 103 5.77 -24.01 -22.36
CA LEU A 103 5.12 -23.47 -21.16
C LEU A 103 5.89 -22.28 -20.60
N ARG A 104 7.22 -22.24 -20.77
CA ARG A 104 8.06 -21.13 -20.30
C ARG A 104 7.68 -19.78 -20.92
N LYS A 105 7.18 -19.80 -22.17
CA LYS A 105 6.73 -18.63 -22.91
C LYS A 105 5.34 -18.14 -22.48
N SER A 106 4.62 -18.94 -21.69
CA SER A 106 3.24 -18.66 -21.30
C SER A 106 3.11 -17.72 -20.09
N TYR A 107 4.21 -17.46 -19.38
CA TYR A 107 4.24 -16.62 -18.19
C TYR A 107 5.53 -15.81 -18.08
N ILE A 108 5.45 -14.69 -17.37
CA ILE A 108 6.63 -13.94 -16.92
C ILE A 108 6.81 -14.08 -15.41
N ILE A 109 8.03 -13.90 -14.93
CA ILE A 109 8.31 -13.80 -13.50
C ILE A 109 8.57 -12.32 -13.24
N MET A 110 7.75 -11.71 -12.38
CA MET A 110 7.90 -10.30 -12.01
C MET A 110 8.36 -10.20 -10.56
N PRO A 111 9.21 -9.21 -10.22
CA PRO A 111 9.48 -8.85 -8.82
C PRO A 111 8.17 -8.66 -8.05
N ASP A 112 8.24 -8.88 -6.74
CA ASP A 112 7.09 -8.65 -5.88
C ASP A 112 6.77 -7.16 -5.97
N TYR A 113 5.53 -6.82 -6.32
CA TYR A 113 5.12 -5.42 -6.41
C TYR A 113 5.20 -4.74 -5.05
N LEU A 114 5.29 -5.50 -3.95
CA LEU A 114 5.52 -4.95 -2.62
C LEU A 114 6.80 -4.13 -2.52
N ASP A 115 7.88 -4.50 -3.21
CA ASP A 115 9.12 -3.71 -3.21
C ASP A 115 8.94 -2.39 -3.97
N ASP A 116 8.21 -2.42 -5.09
CA ASP A 116 7.84 -1.21 -5.84
C ASP A 116 6.92 -0.30 -5.00
N VAL A 117 5.92 -0.86 -4.31
CA VAL A 117 5.04 -0.12 -3.42
C VAL A 117 5.83 0.48 -2.26
N ARG A 118 6.77 -0.25 -1.65
CA ARG A 118 7.67 0.28 -0.61
C ARG A 118 8.56 1.40 -1.15
N GLN A 119 9.02 1.30 -2.39
CA GLN A 119 9.79 2.36 -3.03
C GLN A 119 8.94 3.61 -3.25
N LEU A 120 7.70 3.45 -3.72
CA LEU A 120 6.74 4.55 -3.89
C LEU A 120 6.38 5.21 -2.56
N LEU A 121 6.26 4.41 -1.50
CA LEU A 121 5.90 4.85 -0.16
C LEU A 121 7.12 5.16 0.72
N ARG A 122 8.30 5.37 0.12
CA ARG A 122 9.50 5.72 0.87
C ARG A 122 9.30 7.06 1.58
N PHE A 123 9.55 7.08 2.88
CA PHE A 123 9.48 8.30 3.67
C PHE A 123 10.38 9.39 3.11
N SER A 124 9.88 10.62 3.12
CA SER A 124 10.65 11.79 2.70
C SER A 124 11.77 12.07 3.70
N SER A 125 12.83 12.75 3.25
CA SER A 125 13.95 13.12 4.13
C SER A 125 13.53 13.97 5.32
N ALA A 126 12.47 14.78 5.17
CA ALA A 126 11.90 15.57 6.25
C ALA A 126 11.27 14.68 7.34
N ILE A 127 10.45 13.70 6.95
CA ILE A 127 9.84 12.74 7.89
C ILE A 127 10.90 11.87 8.54
N THR A 128 11.87 11.36 7.77
CA THR A 128 12.97 10.55 8.31
C THR A 128 13.77 11.33 9.36
N LYS A 129 14.15 12.58 9.08
CA LYS A 129 14.94 13.40 9.99
C LYS A 129 14.20 13.70 11.29
N GLU A 130 12.93 14.08 11.18
CA GLU A 130 12.08 14.36 12.33
C GLU A 130 11.84 13.09 13.15
N GLY A 131 11.49 11.98 12.50
CA GLY A 131 11.25 10.72 13.17
C GLY A 131 12.49 10.16 13.85
N ASP A 132 13.67 10.28 13.24
CA ASP A 132 14.93 9.89 13.89
C ASP A 132 15.23 10.76 15.13
N TYR A 133 14.81 12.02 15.14
CA TYR A 133 14.90 12.88 16.33
C TYR A 133 13.96 12.38 17.43
N GLN A 134 12.70 12.07 17.09
CA GLN A 134 11.73 11.53 18.04
C GLN A 134 12.15 10.17 18.61
N LEU A 135 12.68 9.27 17.78
CA LEU A 135 13.19 7.96 18.22
C LEU A 135 14.31 8.09 19.26
N ARG A 136 15.23 9.05 19.07
CA ARG A 136 16.28 9.33 20.06
C ARG A 136 15.72 9.93 21.35
N ALA A 137 14.69 10.76 21.26
CA ALA A 137 14.06 11.36 22.43
C ALA A 137 13.26 10.34 23.26
N LEU A 138 12.67 9.34 22.60
CA LEU A 138 11.93 8.26 23.26
C LEU A 138 12.84 7.22 23.96
N ASP A 139 14.12 7.15 23.59
CA ASP A 139 15.10 6.18 24.13
C ASP A 139 14.62 4.72 24.07
N VAL A 140 13.93 4.36 22.98
CA VAL A 140 13.42 2.99 22.77
C VAL A 140 14.28 2.22 21.78
N PRO A 141 14.67 0.97 22.09
CA PRO A 141 15.38 0.12 21.15
C PRO A 141 14.55 -0.13 19.89
N LEU A 142 15.17 0.02 18.72
CA LEU A 142 14.52 -0.26 17.44
C LEU A 142 14.14 -1.74 17.32
N ASN A 143 13.08 -2.03 16.55
CA ASN A 143 12.62 -3.38 16.24
C ASN A 143 12.50 -4.30 17.48
N SER A 144 11.92 -3.77 18.56
CA SER A 144 11.83 -4.49 19.85
C SER A 144 10.46 -4.40 20.52
N THR A 145 9.51 -3.71 19.88
CA THR A 145 8.24 -3.31 20.49
C THR A 145 7.07 -4.04 19.83
N LEU A 146 6.14 -4.57 20.64
CA LEU A 146 4.81 -4.94 20.15
C LEU A 146 3.97 -3.67 20.01
N CYS A 147 3.68 -3.30 18.78
CA CYS A 147 2.84 -2.16 18.48
C CYS A 147 1.37 -2.55 18.42
N ILE A 148 0.49 -1.68 18.91
CA ILE A 148 -0.94 -1.94 19.05
C ILE A 148 -1.68 -0.77 18.42
N HIS A 149 -2.48 -1.03 17.38
CA HIS A 149 -3.37 -0.03 16.79
C HIS A 149 -4.79 -0.19 17.33
N ILE A 150 -5.33 0.90 17.88
CA ILE A 150 -6.73 1.03 18.29
C ILE A 150 -7.48 1.99 17.37
N ARG A 151 -8.78 1.80 17.23
CA ARG A 151 -9.66 2.73 16.52
C ARG A 151 -10.98 2.83 17.28
N ARG A 152 -11.29 4.04 17.74
CA ARG A 152 -12.50 4.31 18.53
C ARG A 152 -13.33 5.43 17.93
N GLY A 153 -12.90 6.68 18.01
CA GLY A 153 -13.61 7.88 17.51
C GLY A 153 -15.02 7.65 16.94
N ASP A 154 -15.13 7.69 15.62
CA ASP A 154 -16.33 7.39 14.83
C ASP A 154 -16.75 5.89 14.88
N PHE A 155 -15.81 4.99 15.12
CA PHE A 155 -16.05 3.55 15.20
C PHE A 155 -16.92 3.16 16.40
N VAL A 156 -16.97 3.97 17.46
CA VAL A 156 -17.86 3.76 18.61
C VAL A 156 -19.32 3.83 18.18
N ASP A 157 -19.68 4.84 17.39
CA ASP A 157 -21.04 5.01 16.87
C ASP A 157 -21.41 3.89 15.89
N MET A 158 -20.43 3.44 15.10
CA MET A 158 -20.57 2.33 14.16
C MET A 158 -20.52 0.95 14.84
N LYS A 159 -20.28 0.90 16.16
CA LYS A 159 -20.14 -0.33 16.97
C LYS A 159 -19.08 -1.29 16.46
N VAL A 160 -18.08 -0.77 15.74
CA VAL A 160 -16.92 -1.52 15.23
C VAL A 160 -15.62 -1.12 15.93
N ASP A 161 -15.72 -0.41 17.06
CA ASP A 161 -14.57 0.03 17.84
C ASP A 161 -13.80 -1.12 18.51
N THR A 162 -12.58 -0.80 18.93
CA THR A 162 -11.68 -1.69 19.67
C THR A 162 -12.29 -2.23 20.96
N ASN A 163 -12.27 -3.55 21.14
CA ASN A 163 -12.66 -4.21 22.39
C ASN A 163 -11.46 -4.35 23.35
N VAL A 164 -11.56 -3.77 24.56
CA VAL A 164 -10.49 -3.82 25.59
C VAL A 164 -10.12 -5.26 25.98
N ASN A 165 -11.11 -6.09 26.29
CA ASN A 165 -10.86 -7.42 26.84
C ASN A 165 -10.19 -8.34 25.83
N GLU A 166 -10.62 -8.28 24.56
CA GLU A 166 -9.99 -9.01 23.47
C GLU A 166 -8.58 -8.50 23.20
N THR A 167 -8.39 -7.17 23.23
CA THR A 167 -7.08 -6.55 23.08
C THR A 167 -6.09 -7.04 24.13
N ILE A 168 -6.45 -7.01 25.42
CA ILE A 168 -5.55 -7.45 26.50
C ILE A 168 -5.20 -8.94 26.36
N ARG A 169 -6.16 -9.80 26.01
CA ARG A 169 -5.87 -11.22 25.77
C ARG A 169 -4.89 -11.42 24.63
N ALA A 170 -5.08 -10.72 23.52
CA ALA A 170 -4.21 -10.82 22.36
C ALA A 170 -2.82 -10.26 22.65
N VAL A 171 -2.72 -9.12 23.33
CA VAL A 171 -1.43 -8.54 23.77
C VAL A 171 -0.66 -9.54 24.61
N ASN A 172 -1.27 -10.17 25.60
CA ASN A 172 -0.60 -11.13 26.48
C ASN A 172 -0.15 -12.41 25.75
N ASP A 173 -0.97 -12.92 24.82
CA ASP A 173 -0.61 -14.10 24.02
C ASP A 173 0.54 -13.80 23.05
N ILE A 174 0.46 -12.68 22.32
CA ILE A 174 1.49 -12.28 21.35
C ILE A 174 2.79 -11.93 22.06
N SER A 175 2.74 -11.11 23.12
CA SER A 175 3.93 -10.69 23.85
C SER A 175 4.67 -11.89 24.47
N GLY A 176 3.92 -12.84 25.03
CA GLY A 176 4.45 -14.09 25.59
C GLY A 176 5.12 -14.99 24.54
N ARG A 177 4.56 -15.08 23.32
CA ARG A 177 5.15 -15.86 22.21
C ARG A 177 6.38 -15.19 21.62
N MET A 178 6.34 -13.87 21.48
CA MET A 178 7.41 -13.09 20.86
C MET A 178 8.53 -12.73 21.85
N GLY A 179 8.30 -12.92 23.16
CA GLY A 179 9.25 -12.56 24.21
C GLY A 179 9.49 -11.05 24.32
N THR A 180 8.50 -10.22 23.98
CA THR A 180 8.61 -8.76 24.10
C THR A 180 7.88 -8.25 25.34
N SER A 181 8.47 -7.25 25.99
CA SER A 181 7.91 -6.57 27.15
C SER A 181 7.79 -5.06 26.93
N ARG A 182 7.92 -4.58 25.69
CA ARG A 182 7.78 -3.18 25.32
C ARG A 182 6.62 -3.00 24.35
N PHE A 183 5.85 -1.95 24.54
CA PHE A 183 4.61 -1.71 23.83
C PHE A 183 4.53 -0.26 23.34
N MET A 184 3.94 -0.07 22.16
CA MET A 184 3.61 1.25 21.61
C MET A 184 2.17 1.22 21.14
N ILE A 185 1.34 2.10 21.67
CA ILE A 185 -0.08 2.18 21.32
C ILE A 185 -0.26 3.33 20.32
N PHE A 186 -0.85 3.03 19.17
CA PHE A 186 -1.29 3.97 18.14
C PHE A 186 -2.82 4.02 18.11
N GLY A 187 -3.40 5.18 17.80
CA GLY A 187 -4.85 5.31 17.67
C GLY A 187 -5.34 6.74 17.86
N ASP A 188 -6.67 6.87 17.93
CA ASP A 188 -7.38 8.15 17.86
C ASP A 188 -8.05 8.57 19.17
N ASP A 189 -7.98 7.75 20.22
CA ASP A 189 -8.61 7.99 21.52
C ASP A 189 -7.57 7.93 22.64
N GLN A 190 -7.03 9.10 22.99
CA GLN A 190 -5.97 9.26 24.00
C GLN A 190 -6.39 8.80 25.40
N GLU A 191 -7.66 8.94 25.78
CA GLU A 191 -8.15 8.49 27.08
C GLU A 191 -8.21 6.97 27.12
N PHE A 192 -8.74 6.36 26.07
CA PHE A 192 -8.77 4.91 25.95
C PHE A 192 -7.37 4.29 25.92
N MET A 193 -6.44 4.90 25.16
CA MET A 193 -5.06 4.42 25.08
C MET A 193 -4.36 4.46 26.45
N ARG A 194 -4.61 5.49 27.27
CA ARG A 194 -4.13 5.55 28.66
C ARG A 194 -4.74 4.47 29.54
N ASN A 195 -6.04 4.24 29.44
CA ASN A 195 -6.68 3.16 30.20
C ASN A 195 -6.14 1.78 29.77
N LEU A 196 -5.95 1.58 28.47
CA LEU A 196 -5.38 0.36 27.93
C LEU A 196 -3.93 0.15 28.39
N SER A 197 -3.10 1.21 28.43
CA SER A 197 -1.73 1.10 28.91
C SER A 197 -1.66 0.62 30.36
N HIS A 198 -2.50 1.18 31.25
CA HIS A 198 -2.59 0.73 32.65
C HIS A 198 -3.00 -0.74 32.78
N LEU A 199 -3.89 -1.22 31.91
CA LEU A 199 -4.31 -2.62 31.87
C LEU A 199 -3.19 -3.55 31.35
N ILE A 200 -2.43 -3.12 30.35
CA ILE A 200 -1.25 -3.86 29.87
C ILE A 200 -0.20 -3.96 30.98
N ILE A 201 0.13 -2.83 31.62
CA ILE A 201 1.10 -2.74 32.72
C ILE A 201 0.72 -3.69 33.86
N SER A 202 -0.53 -3.59 34.33
CA SER A 202 -1.01 -4.41 35.45
C SER A 202 -1.14 -5.89 35.11
N SER A 203 -1.59 -6.24 33.90
CA SER A 203 -1.77 -7.64 33.49
C SER A 203 -0.45 -8.40 33.30
N GLN A 204 0.62 -7.71 32.90
CA GLN A 204 1.94 -8.31 32.70
C GLN A 204 2.92 -8.02 33.83
N ASN A 205 2.55 -7.19 34.80
CA ASN A 205 3.40 -6.74 35.91
C ASN A 205 4.76 -6.18 35.42
N ILE A 206 4.68 -5.28 34.44
CA ILE A 206 5.83 -4.60 33.82
C ILE A 206 5.95 -3.15 34.31
N SER A 207 7.06 -2.50 33.98
CA SER A 207 7.29 -1.09 34.34
C SER A 207 6.42 -0.14 33.50
N GLU A 208 6.08 1.04 34.03
CA GLU A 208 5.24 2.02 33.34
C GLU A 208 5.91 2.57 32.06
N ASP A 209 7.22 2.74 32.07
CA ASP A 209 8.03 3.16 30.91
C ASP A 209 8.10 2.12 29.79
N ALA A 210 7.58 0.92 30.03
CA ALA A 210 7.53 -0.14 29.03
C ALA A 210 6.38 0.04 28.02
N VAL A 211 5.39 0.89 28.32
CA VAL A 211 4.24 1.15 27.43
C VAL A 211 4.22 2.62 27.01
N LEU A 212 4.46 2.86 25.74
CA LEU A 212 4.34 4.18 25.13
C LEU A 212 2.97 4.37 24.47
N ILE A 213 2.51 5.62 24.47
CA ILE A 213 1.27 6.06 23.83
C ILE A 213 1.66 7.09 22.79
N SER A 214 1.28 6.85 21.53
CA SER A 214 1.50 7.85 20.48
C SER A 214 0.69 9.10 20.76
N ASN A 215 1.33 10.25 20.62
CA ASN A 215 0.70 11.56 20.54
C ASN A 215 1.28 12.36 19.36
N PHE A 216 1.69 11.65 18.30
CA PHE A 216 2.28 12.23 17.11
C PHE A 216 1.27 12.38 15.98
N SER A 217 1.70 12.96 14.86
CA SER A 217 0.88 12.99 13.64
C SER A 217 0.82 11.61 12.99
N GLU A 218 -0.21 11.35 12.19
CA GLU A 218 -0.37 10.09 11.45
C GLU A 218 0.85 9.76 10.58
N ALA A 219 1.44 10.76 9.91
CA ALA A 219 2.65 10.57 9.12
C ALA A 219 3.86 10.13 9.98
N MET A 220 3.95 10.64 11.21
CA MET A 220 4.98 10.24 12.16
C MET A 220 4.70 8.84 12.71
N ASP A 221 3.44 8.49 12.98
CA ASP A 221 3.06 7.14 13.40
C ASP A 221 3.45 6.09 12.36
N LEU A 222 3.22 6.36 11.07
CA LEU A 222 3.70 5.50 9.99
C LEU A 222 5.21 5.32 10.06
N TYR A 223 5.97 6.40 10.27
CA TYR A 223 7.43 6.31 10.39
C TYR A 223 7.87 5.53 11.64
N LEU A 224 7.34 5.86 12.82
CA LEU A 224 7.67 5.22 14.08
C LEU A 224 7.32 3.73 14.04
N SER A 225 6.19 3.37 13.43
CA SER A 225 5.80 1.97 13.26
C SER A 225 6.84 1.18 12.45
N SER A 226 7.38 1.78 11.39
CA SER A 226 8.42 1.17 10.55
C SER A 226 9.75 0.91 11.26
N ARG A 227 10.01 1.60 12.38
CA ARG A 227 11.30 1.57 13.07
C ARG A 227 11.26 0.88 14.44
N LEU A 228 10.14 1.00 15.16
CA LEU A 228 9.99 0.47 16.52
C LEU A 228 9.42 -0.95 16.55
N CYS A 229 8.45 -1.22 15.68
CA CYS A 229 7.61 -2.40 15.78
C CYS A 229 8.33 -3.64 15.23
N ASN A 230 8.50 -4.66 16.07
CA ASN A 230 8.89 -5.99 15.62
C ASN A 230 7.67 -6.88 15.32
N SER A 231 6.54 -6.52 15.91
CA SER A 231 5.27 -7.18 15.80
C SER A 231 4.17 -6.14 15.94
N PHE A 232 3.02 -6.42 15.35
CA PHE A 232 1.95 -5.43 15.25
C PHE A 232 0.59 -6.08 15.45
N LEU A 233 -0.25 -5.52 16.33
CA LEU A 233 -1.61 -5.96 16.59
C LEU A 233 -2.61 -4.88 16.11
N ILE A 234 -3.42 -5.22 15.13
CA ILE A 234 -4.54 -4.41 14.66
C ILE A 234 -5.80 -4.84 15.42
N THR A 235 -6.26 -4.02 16.37
CA THR A 235 -7.41 -4.38 17.21
C THR A 235 -8.76 -4.09 16.55
N ALA A 236 -8.78 -3.22 15.54
CA ALA A 236 -9.94 -2.91 14.72
C ALA A 236 -9.59 -3.14 13.24
N ALA A 237 -9.79 -4.37 12.75
CA ALA A 237 -9.36 -4.79 11.42
C ALA A 237 -10.04 -4.04 10.26
N THR A 238 -11.12 -3.30 10.51
CA THR A 238 -11.75 -2.39 9.55
C THR A 238 -10.99 -1.07 9.38
N SER A 239 -10.07 -0.73 10.28
CA SER A 239 -9.27 0.48 10.19
C SER A 239 -8.16 0.31 9.15
N THR A 240 -8.30 0.97 8.00
CA THR A 240 -7.27 0.97 6.94
C THR A 240 -5.95 1.57 7.42
N PHE A 241 -5.99 2.54 8.32
CA PHE A 241 -4.78 3.13 8.90
C PHE A 241 -3.96 2.11 9.70
N GLY A 242 -4.62 1.21 10.45
CA GLY A 242 -3.95 0.11 11.14
C GLY A 242 -3.20 -0.83 10.20
N TRP A 243 -3.77 -1.11 9.03
CA TRP A 243 -3.10 -1.89 7.99
C TRP A 243 -1.91 -1.15 7.36
N TRP A 244 -1.99 0.18 7.19
CA TRP A 244 -0.86 0.96 6.70
C TRP A 244 0.29 1.02 7.72
N LEU A 245 0.00 1.14 9.01
CA LEU A 245 1.03 1.03 10.06
C LEU A 245 1.70 -0.36 10.02
N ALA A 246 0.90 -1.43 9.95
CA ALA A 246 1.41 -2.80 9.87
C ALA A 246 2.21 -3.08 8.59
N PHE A 247 1.84 -2.48 7.45
CA PHE A 247 2.56 -2.63 6.18
C PHE A 247 4.01 -2.17 6.27
N PHE A 248 4.30 -1.15 7.08
CA PHE A 248 5.64 -0.59 7.19
C PHE A 248 6.58 -1.33 8.15
N ILE A 249 6.09 -2.28 8.95
CA ILE A 249 6.96 -3.06 9.83
C ILE A 249 7.85 -4.01 9.02
N GLU A 250 9.03 -4.33 9.56
CA GLU A 250 10.01 -5.18 8.86
C GLU A 250 9.51 -6.62 8.72
N ASP A 251 9.05 -7.25 9.81
CA ASP A 251 8.56 -8.63 9.80
C ASP A 251 7.05 -8.73 9.52
N GLN A 252 6.72 -8.90 8.24
CA GLN A 252 5.33 -9.09 7.80
C GLN A 252 4.69 -10.42 8.26
N ASN A 253 5.46 -11.35 8.86
CA ASN A 253 4.89 -12.54 9.49
C ASN A 253 4.44 -12.30 10.94
N ALA A 254 4.80 -11.15 11.52
CA ALA A 254 4.47 -10.76 12.88
C ALA A 254 3.34 -9.72 12.95
N VAL A 255 2.46 -9.70 11.93
CA VAL A 255 1.23 -8.90 11.89
C VAL A 255 0.05 -9.75 12.34
N TYR A 256 -0.62 -9.29 13.40
CA TYR A 256 -1.79 -9.92 14.01
C TYR A 256 -2.98 -8.96 13.92
N TYR A 257 -4.18 -9.51 13.85
CA TYR A 257 -5.40 -8.71 13.85
C TYR A 257 -6.54 -9.44 14.57
N LEU A 258 -7.39 -8.68 15.23
CA LEU A 258 -8.63 -9.21 15.80
C LEU A 258 -9.69 -9.35 14.70
N LEU A 259 -10.28 -10.54 14.59
CA LEU A 259 -11.36 -10.79 13.66
C LEU A 259 -12.59 -9.98 14.08
N ASP A 260 -13.12 -9.19 13.15
CA ASP A 260 -14.33 -8.42 13.39
C ASP A 260 -15.49 -8.94 12.55
N ASN A 261 -16.33 -9.79 13.18
CA ASN A 261 -17.53 -10.36 12.57
C ASN A 261 -18.77 -9.47 12.67
N ARG A 262 -18.66 -8.25 13.25
CA ARG A 262 -19.79 -7.33 13.36
C ARG A 262 -20.16 -6.79 11.99
N THR A 263 -21.45 -6.66 11.71
CA THR A 263 -21.98 -6.12 10.44
C THR A 263 -21.65 -4.64 10.31
N HIS A 264 -21.13 -4.24 9.15
CA HIS A 264 -20.79 -2.86 8.83
C HIS A 264 -20.91 -2.65 7.31
N ASP A 265 -21.39 -1.50 6.86
CA ASP A 265 -21.67 -1.24 5.44
C ASP A 265 -20.41 -1.37 4.58
N ASP A 266 -19.26 -0.89 5.07
CA ASP A 266 -17.96 -1.04 4.37
C ASP A 266 -17.45 -2.48 4.30
N LYS A 267 -18.05 -3.43 5.04
CA LYS A 267 -17.72 -4.88 4.93
C LYS A 267 -18.58 -5.59 3.90
N ILE A 268 -19.57 -4.92 3.30
CA ILE A 268 -20.43 -5.49 2.28
C ILE A 268 -19.85 -5.12 0.92
N PRO A 269 -19.32 -6.08 0.14
CA PRO A 269 -18.83 -5.81 -1.21
C PRO A 269 -19.94 -5.18 -2.05
N SER A 270 -19.78 -3.92 -2.47
CA SER A 270 -20.68 -3.27 -3.41
C SER A 270 -20.08 -3.33 -4.82
N LYS A 271 -20.92 -3.38 -5.86
CA LYS A 271 -20.43 -3.38 -7.25
C LYS A 271 -19.58 -2.16 -7.58
N GLU A 272 -19.80 -1.04 -6.89
CA GLU A 272 -19.05 0.21 -7.08
C GLU A 272 -17.62 0.13 -6.55
N LEU A 273 -17.32 -0.77 -5.61
CA LEU A 273 -15.96 -0.98 -5.09
C LEU A 273 -15.07 -1.86 -6.00
N PHE A 274 -15.65 -2.56 -6.98
CA PHE A 274 -14.94 -3.56 -7.81
C PHE A 274 -15.03 -3.29 -9.32
N LEU A 275 -15.61 -2.17 -9.75
CA LEU A 275 -15.72 -1.73 -11.15
C LEU A 275 -14.93 -0.44 -11.38
#